data_AF-A0A7D8Z0F4-F1
#
_entry.id   AF-A0A7D8Z0F4-F1
#
_cell.length_a   1.000
_cell.length_b   1.000
_cell.length_c   1.000
_cell.angle_alpha   90.00
_cell.angle_beta   90.00
_cell.angle_gamma   90.00
#
_symmetry.space_group_name_H-M   'P 1'
#
loop_
_entity.id
_entity.type
_entity.pdbx_description
1 polymer ?
#
loop_
_entity_poly.entity_id
_entity_poly.type
_entity_poly.pdbx_seq_one_letter_code
_entity_poly.pdbx_strand_id
1 'polypeptide(L)'
;MVARATNDPKWSRAFARIECHYFVNNGFFPDGHLIDQAQLDKIRHIPIIVVQGRYDCVCPTRSAYDLKKAWGDALRLYIVDDAGHSAHEAGITKLLVAATDEFGGSVQW
;
A
#
# COMPACT_ATOMS: atom_id res chain seq x y z
N MET A 1 4.23 13.12 3.00
CA MET A 1 3.18 13.32 4.03
C MET A 1 3.78 13.68 5.39
N VAL A 2 4.74 12.92 5.92
CA VAL A 2 5.36 13.17 7.24
C VAL A 2 5.96 14.58 7.40
N ALA A 3 6.62 15.13 6.36
CA ALA A 3 7.27 16.44 6.45
C ALA A 3 6.33 17.64 6.67
N ARG A 4 5.04 17.55 6.28
CA ARG A 4 4.04 18.58 6.59
C ARG A 4 3.46 18.41 8.00
N ALA A 5 3.37 17.16 8.46
CA ALA A 5 2.85 16.82 9.78
C ALA A 5 3.73 17.36 10.93
N THR A 6 5.03 17.56 10.70
CA THR A 6 5.92 18.03 11.77
C THR A 6 5.89 19.54 11.98
N ASN A 7 5.48 20.32 10.97
CA ASN A 7 5.68 21.78 10.97
C ASN A 7 4.38 22.61 11.00
N ASP A 8 3.20 21.99 10.88
CA ASP A 8 1.90 22.67 10.98
C ASP A 8 0.94 21.95 11.95
N PRO A 9 0.85 22.40 13.21
CA PRO A 9 -0.03 21.79 14.21
C PRO A 9 -1.52 21.76 13.83
N LYS A 10 -2.00 22.73 13.03
CA LYS A 10 -3.41 22.74 12.60
C LYS A 10 -3.66 21.62 11.59
N TRP A 11 -2.75 21.46 10.64
CA TRP A 11 -2.79 20.38 9.65
C TRP A 11 -2.72 19.02 10.34
N SER A 12 -1.75 18.83 11.23
CA SER A 12 -1.52 17.54 11.92
C SER A 12 -2.70 17.12 12.76
N ARG A 13 -3.35 18.07 13.46
CA ARG A 13 -4.57 17.77 14.22
C ARG A 13 -5.73 17.34 13.33
N ALA A 14 -5.89 17.99 12.17
CA ALA A 14 -6.95 17.62 11.23
C ALA A 14 -6.70 16.22 10.64
N PHE A 15 -5.47 15.96 10.20
CA PHE A 15 -5.05 14.68 9.65
C PHE A 15 -5.21 13.53 10.67
N ALA A 16 -4.66 13.69 11.88
CA ALA A 16 -4.74 12.67 12.93
C ALA A 16 -6.19 12.37 13.35
N ARG A 17 -7.08 13.37 13.34
CA ARG A 17 -8.51 13.14 13.65
C ARG A 17 -9.19 12.26 12.62
N ILE A 18 -8.85 12.41 11.35
CA ILE A 18 -9.40 11.58 10.28
C ILE A 18 -8.86 10.15 10.42
N GLU A 19 -7.55 9.99 10.57
CA GLU A 19 -6.94 8.67 10.80
C GLU A 19 -7.56 7.95 12.00
N CYS A 20 -7.57 8.59 13.18
CA CYS A 20 -8.16 8.03 14.38
C CYS A 20 -9.64 7.67 14.18
N HIS A 21 -10.41 8.49 13.46
CA HIS A 21 -11.83 8.21 13.21
C HIS A 21 -12.02 6.91 12.43
N TYR A 22 -11.23 6.66 11.39
CA TYR A 22 -11.31 5.40 10.64
C TYR A 22 -10.74 4.23 11.44
N PHE A 23 -9.63 4.43 12.16
CA PHE A 23 -8.98 3.35 12.93
C PHE A 23 -9.85 2.83 14.07
N VAL A 24 -10.46 3.71 14.87
CA VAL A 24 -11.34 3.26 15.98
C VAL A 24 -12.63 2.60 15.52
N ASN A 25 -12.99 2.78 14.24
CA ASN A 25 -14.16 2.15 13.61
C ASN A 25 -13.77 0.97 12.69
N ASN A 26 -12.54 0.46 12.77
CA ASN A 26 -12.04 -0.64 11.93
C ASN A 26 -12.24 -0.38 10.42
N GLY A 27 -12.05 0.87 9.98
CA GLY A 27 -12.28 1.29 8.60
C GLY A 27 -13.73 1.15 8.13
N PHE A 28 -14.68 0.94 9.03
CA PHE A 28 -16.09 0.63 8.75
C PHE A 28 -16.31 -0.67 7.96
N PHE A 29 -15.34 -1.59 8.05
CA PHE A 29 -15.43 -2.93 7.48
C PHE A 29 -15.39 -4.00 8.57
N PRO A 30 -15.95 -5.19 8.30
CA PRO A 30 -15.60 -6.39 9.05
C PRO A 30 -14.10 -6.67 8.95
N ASP A 31 -13.54 -7.33 9.96
CA ASP A 31 -12.12 -7.74 9.93
C ASP A 31 -11.83 -8.66 8.73
N GLY A 32 -10.67 -8.47 8.11
CA GLY A 32 -10.24 -9.23 6.92
C GLY A 32 -11.05 -8.99 5.63
N HIS A 33 -12.03 -8.09 5.62
CA HIS A 33 -12.95 -7.90 4.49
C HIS A 33 -12.25 -7.72 3.13
N LEU A 34 -11.15 -6.97 3.07
CA LEU A 34 -10.46 -6.65 1.82
C LEU A 34 -9.66 -7.82 1.22
N ILE A 35 -9.36 -8.86 2.02
CA ILE A 35 -8.64 -10.06 1.56
C ILE A 35 -9.52 -11.31 1.53
N ASP A 36 -10.81 -11.15 1.82
CA ASP A 36 -11.83 -12.17 1.64
C ASP A 36 -11.94 -12.56 0.16
N GLN A 37 -12.05 -13.87 -0.10
CA GLN A 37 -12.05 -14.41 -1.47
C GLN A 37 -13.18 -13.82 -2.31
N ALA A 38 -14.38 -13.68 -1.75
CA ALA A 38 -15.52 -13.13 -2.49
C ALA A 38 -15.36 -11.63 -2.82
N GLN A 39 -14.54 -10.88 -2.06
CA GLN A 39 -14.18 -9.50 -2.43
C GLN A 39 -13.09 -9.47 -3.50
N LEU A 40 -12.06 -10.30 -3.34
CA LEU A 40 -10.96 -10.36 -4.31
C LEU A 40 -11.44 -10.80 -5.69
N ASP A 41 -12.33 -11.79 -5.78
CA ASP A 41 -12.86 -12.31 -7.05
C ASP A 41 -13.51 -11.23 -7.92
N LYS A 42 -14.05 -10.16 -7.30
CA LYS A 42 -14.63 -9.03 -8.01
C LYS A 42 -13.60 -8.23 -8.81
N ILE A 43 -12.32 -8.27 -8.42
CA ILE A 43 -11.25 -7.42 -8.97
C ILE A 43 -10.04 -8.22 -9.49
N ARG A 44 -10.04 -9.56 -9.40
CA ARG A 44 -8.94 -10.43 -9.86
C ARG A 44 -8.53 -10.24 -11.32
N HIS A 45 -9.44 -9.75 -12.16
CA HIS A 45 -9.19 -9.48 -13.57
C HIS A 45 -8.36 -8.20 -13.80
N ILE A 46 -8.19 -7.36 -12.78
CA ILE A 46 -7.41 -6.13 -12.86
C ILE A 46 -5.93 -6.48 -12.63
N PRO A 47 -5.01 -6.07 -13.52
CA PRO A 47 -3.58 -6.21 -13.28
C PRO A 47 -3.15 -5.42 -12.04
N ILE A 48 -2.43 -6.06 -11.12
CA ILE A 48 -1.99 -5.42 -9.87
C ILE A 48 -0.50 -5.67 -9.62
N ILE A 49 0.18 -4.58 -9.26
CA ILE A 49 1.54 -4.57 -8.72
C ILE A 49 1.49 -3.97 -7.31
N VAL A 50 2.07 -4.66 -6.34
CA VAL A 50 2.24 -4.19 -4.96
C VAL A 50 3.73 -3.95 -4.72
N VAL A 51 4.07 -2.76 -4.25
CA VAL A 51 5.44 -2.37 -3.87
C VAL A 51 5.44 -2.10 -2.37
N GLN A 52 6.26 -2.81 -1.61
CA GLN A 52 6.25 -2.77 -0.15
C GLN A 52 7.69 -2.68 0.39
N GLY A 53 7.94 -1.77 1.33
CA GLY A 53 9.21 -1.75 2.05
C GLY A 53 9.31 -2.90 3.05
N ARG A 54 10.49 -3.53 3.13
CA ARG A 54 10.80 -4.59 4.09
C ARG A 54 10.68 -4.13 5.53
N TYR A 55 11.03 -2.87 5.80
CA TYR A 55 11.09 -2.28 7.14
C TYR A 55 9.98 -1.25 7.39
N ASP A 56 8.86 -1.36 6.67
CA ASP A 56 7.69 -0.52 6.91
C ASP A 56 7.12 -0.78 8.32
N CYS A 57 7.22 0.22 9.19
CA CYS A 57 6.72 0.17 10.57
C CYS A 57 5.30 0.73 10.73
N VAL A 58 4.72 1.31 9.69
CA VAL A 58 3.35 1.88 9.68
C VAL A 58 2.38 0.82 9.18
N CYS A 59 2.70 0.20 8.05
CA CYS A 59 1.96 -0.89 7.43
C CYS A 59 2.90 -2.09 7.22
N PRO A 60 3.13 -2.93 8.25
CA PRO A 60 4.11 -4.02 8.16
C PRO A 60 3.88 -4.95 6.98
N THR A 61 4.97 -5.48 6.43
CA THR A 61 4.99 -6.33 5.21
C THR A 61 4.02 -7.51 5.25
N ARG A 62 3.63 -7.96 6.46
CA ARG A 62 2.65 -9.03 6.65
C ARG A 62 1.36 -8.81 5.83
N SER A 63 0.80 -7.60 5.82
CA SER A 63 -0.46 -7.34 5.10
C SER A 63 -0.31 -7.50 3.58
N ALA A 64 0.80 -7.04 3.00
CA ALA A 64 1.10 -7.23 1.59
C ALA A 64 1.32 -8.71 1.24
N TYR A 65 1.96 -9.46 2.13
CA TYR A 65 2.16 -10.90 1.98
C TYR A 65 0.84 -11.68 2.08
N ASP A 66 -0.01 -11.36 3.05
CA ASP A 66 -1.33 -11.99 3.22
C ASP A 66 -2.21 -11.75 1.98
N LEU A 67 -2.17 -10.54 1.40
CA LEU A 67 -2.80 -10.24 0.12
C LEU A 67 -2.24 -11.09 -1.01
N LYS A 68 -0.92 -11.19 -1.17
CA LYS A 68 -0.28 -12.04 -2.20
C LYS A 68 -0.70 -13.51 -2.05
N LYS A 69 -0.78 -14.02 -0.82
CA LYS A 69 -1.22 -15.40 -0.55
C LYS A 69 -2.69 -15.61 -0.94
N ALA A 70 -3.56 -14.66 -0.60
CA ALA A 70 -4.98 -14.72 -0.95
C ALA A 70 -5.22 -14.54 -2.46
N TRP A 71 -4.40 -13.72 -3.14
CA TRP A 71 -4.51 -13.43 -4.57
C TRP A 71 -3.86 -14.49 -5.47
N GLY A 72 -2.72 -15.06 -5.08
CA GLY A 72 -1.98 -16.03 -5.89
C GLY A 72 -1.04 -15.38 -6.92
N ASP A 73 -0.68 -16.14 -7.96
CA ASP A 73 0.43 -15.79 -8.86
C ASP A 73 0.18 -14.56 -9.73
N ALA A 74 -1.08 -14.22 -9.99
CA ALA A 74 -1.47 -13.06 -10.80
C ALA A 74 -1.07 -11.71 -10.17
N LEU A 75 -0.91 -11.62 -8.84
CA LEU A 75 -0.46 -10.40 -8.17
C LEU A 75 1.06 -10.34 -8.12
N ARG A 76 1.66 -9.27 -8.65
CA ARG A 76 3.11 -9.06 -8.57
C ARG A 76 3.44 -8.31 -7.29
N LEU A 77 4.16 -8.95 -6.36
CA LEU A 77 4.61 -8.34 -5.11
C LEU A 77 6.12 -8.10 -5.18
N TYR A 78 6.53 -6.84 -5.05
CA TYR A 78 7.92 -6.44 -4.91
C TYR A 78 8.19 -5.96 -3.49
N ILE A 79 9.14 -6.61 -2.82
CA ILE A 79 9.65 -6.16 -1.53
C ILE A 79 10.95 -5.40 -1.76
N VAL A 80 11.03 -4.17 -1.24
CA VAL A 80 12.25 -3.36 -1.28
C VAL A 80 13.01 -3.58 0.03
N ASP A 81 14.18 -4.22 -0.09
CA ASP A 81 14.93 -4.73 1.05
C ASP A 81 15.42 -3.64 2.01
N ASP A 82 15.72 -2.44 1.52
CA ASP A 82 16.29 -1.33 2.27
C ASP A 82 15.31 -0.13 2.44
N ALA A 83 14.00 -0.37 2.34
CA ALA A 83 12.98 0.68 2.48
C ALA A 83 11.95 0.42 3.58
N GLY A 84 11.39 1.51 4.11
CA GLY A 84 10.27 1.59 5.02
C GLY A 84 8.95 1.92 4.34
N HIS A 85 8.20 2.87 4.93
CA HIS A 85 6.82 3.17 4.54
C HIS A 85 6.68 4.18 3.38
N SER A 86 7.66 5.06 3.20
CA SER A 86 7.44 6.25 2.38
C SER A 86 7.55 5.92 0.90
N ALA A 87 6.55 6.34 0.13
CA ALA A 87 6.55 6.27 -1.34
C ALA A 87 7.75 6.99 -1.99
N HIS A 88 8.45 7.86 -1.26
CA HIS A 88 9.61 8.62 -1.74
C HIS A 88 10.96 7.95 -1.44
N GLU A 89 10.97 6.78 -0.80
CA GLU A 89 12.22 6.02 -0.64
C GLU A 89 12.72 5.55 -2.00
N ALA A 90 14.04 5.53 -2.20
CA ALA A 90 14.63 5.41 -3.53
C ALA A 90 14.18 4.13 -4.26
N GLY A 91 14.24 2.98 -3.58
CA GLY A 91 13.79 1.70 -4.15
C GLY A 91 12.28 1.64 -4.41
N ILE A 92 11.46 2.24 -3.52
CA ILE A 92 10.00 2.31 -3.68
C ILE A 92 9.64 3.18 -4.88
N THR A 93 10.18 4.40 -4.93
CA THR A 93 9.97 5.37 -6.02
C THR A 93 10.30 4.74 -7.37
N LYS A 94 11.47 4.09 -7.48
CA LYS A 94 11.92 3.43 -8.71
C LYS A 94 10.91 2.40 -9.21
N LEU A 95 10.42 1.54 -8.32
CA LEU A 95 9.45 0.50 -8.70
C LEU A 95 8.07 1.07 -9.02
N LEU A 96 7.62 2.10 -8.29
CA LEU A 96 6.35 2.77 -8.57
C LEU A 96 6.37 3.44 -9.96
N VAL A 97 7.46 4.15 -10.31
CA VAL A 97 7.63 4.76 -11.64
C VAL A 97 7.63 3.69 -12.74
N ALA A 98 8.41 2.63 -12.57
CA ALA A 98 8.45 1.53 -13.54
C ALA A 98 7.08 0.84 -13.68
N ALA A 99 6.31 0.71 -12.60
CA ALA A 99 4.96 0.14 -12.65
C ALA A 99 4.00 1.05 -13.43
N THR A 100 4.08 2.37 -13.24
CA THR A 100 3.28 3.32 -14.01
C THR A 100 3.69 3.38 -15.48
N ASP A 101 4.97 3.26 -15.79
CA ASP A 101 5.47 3.22 -17.18
C ASP A 101 4.98 1.96 -17.90
N GLU A 102 4.94 0.81 -17.22
CA GLU A 102 4.36 -0.43 -17.75
C GLU A 102 2.87 -0.27 -18.06
N PHE A 103 2.08 0.23 -17.09
CA PHE A 103 0.65 0.43 -17.32
C PHE A 103 0.36 1.50 -18.38
N GLY A 104 1.27 2.45 -18.57
CA GLY A 104 1.25 3.44 -19.65
C GLY A 104 1.73 2.91 -21.01
N GLY A 105 2.20 1.66 -21.09
CA GLY A 105 2.70 1.04 -22.32
C GLY A 105 4.07 1.55 -22.77
N SER A 106 4.83 2.21 -21.89
CA SER A 106 6.11 2.84 -22.22
C SER A 106 7.30 1.90 -22.08
N VAL A 107 7.19 0.84 -21.26
CA VAL A 107 8.24 -0.18 -21.03
C VAL A 107 7.59 -1.52 -20.67
N GLN A 108 8.15 -2.65 -21.13
CA GLN A 108 7.89 -3.95 -20.50
C GLN A 108 9.07 -4.32 -19.60
N TRP A 109 8.76 -4.79 -18.39
CA TRP A 109 9.72 -5.23 -17.39
C TRP A 109 10.61 -6.37 -17.85
#